data_AF-A0A5J9WIU4-F1
#
_entry.id   AF-A0A5J9WIU4-F1
#
_cell.length_a   1.000
_cell.length_b   1.000
_cell.length_c   1.000
_cell.angle_alpha   90.00
_cell.angle_beta   90.00
_cell.angle_gamma   90.00
#
_symmetry.space_group_name_H-M   'P 1'
#
loop_
_entity.id
_entity.type
_entity.pdbx_description
1 polymer ?
#
loop_
_entity_poly.entity_id
_entity_poly.type
_entity_poly.pdbx_seq_one_letter_code
_entity_poly.pdbx_strand_id
1 'polypeptide(L)'
;MRSRSPTPTLAAASPTASCCTAWTQCVPCIPCFDQALPYFDRRVLLQLLPGLGAILSYLVHDAFIAQMSLPVLNSTATLLCFTSSPGTTPDVPKLVLHFDGATLDLPRTRVSASAACLAVNPRGDITIIGNYQQQYMHVLYDLANNMFFFFR
;
A
#
# COMPACT_ATOMS: atom_id res chain seq x y z
N MET A 1 13.92 -9.94 19.13
CA MET A 1 13.39 -9.74 20.51
C MET A 1 12.69 -8.38 20.55
N ARG A 2 11.49 -8.29 21.14
CA ARG A 2 10.74 -7.02 21.27
C ARG A 2 11.56 -6.01 22.05
N SER A 3 12.00 -4.91 21.43
CA SER A 3 12.47 -3.75 22.17
C SER A 3 11.27 -2.92 22.60
N ARG A 4 11.25 -2.53 23.87
CA ARG A 4 10.18 -1.74 24.49
C ARG A 4 9.89 -0.50 23.66
N SER A 5 8.61 -0.30 23.34
CA SER A 5 8.09 0.98 22.90
C SER A 5 8.51 2.06 23.90
N PRO A 6 9.13 3.17 23.48
CA PRO A 6 9.20 4.35 24.32
C PRO A 6 7.75 4.78 24.55
N THR A 7 7.39 4.99 25.82
CA THR A 7 6.14 5.63 26.23
C THR A 7 5.91 6.86 25.35
N PRO A 8 4.75 7.02 24.68
CA PRO A 8 4.51 8.22 23.90
C PRO A 8 4.30 9.35 24.90
N THR A 9 5.35 10.14 25.15
CA THR A 9 5.19 11.44 25.77
C THR A 9 4.37 12.24 24.76
N LEU A 10 3.06 12.38 25.02
CA LEU A 10 2.19 13.29 24.29
C LEU A 10 2.80 14.69 24.43
N ALA A 11 3.50 15.15 23.40
CA ALA A 11 3.81 16.56 23.24
C ALA A 11 2.52 17.26 22.81
N ALA A 12 2.06 18.17 23.65
CA ALA A 12 0.88 19.00 23.41
C ALA A 12 1.03 19.76 22.08
N ALA A 13 -0.01 19.72 21.26
CA ALA A 13 -0.10 20.51 20.04
C ALA A 13 -0.11 22.00 20.39
N SER A 14 0.90 22.74 19.92
CA SER A 14 0.88 24.20 19.93
C SER A 14 0.06 24.71 18.74
N PRO A 15 -0.91 25.62 18.93
CA PRO A 15 -1.77 26.11 17.86
C PRO A 15 -1.08 27.10 16.91
N THR A 16 0.22 27.37 17.09
CA THR A 16 0.97 28.36 16.29
C THR A 16 2.22 27.81 15.59
N ALA A 17 2.47 26.50 15.65
CA ALA A 17 3.44 25.82 14.77
C ALA A 17 2.68 25.07 13.68
N SER A 18 2.13 25.82 12.73
CA SER A 18 1.44 25.27 11.57
C SER A 18 2.42 24.42 10.75
N CYS A 19 2.18 23.11 10.79
CA CYS A 19 2.78 22.06 9.97
C CYS A 19 4.08 21.43 10.50
N CYS A 20 4.12 20.87 11.73
CA CYS A 20 5.08 19.80 12.07
C CYS A 20 4.81 18.98 13.36
N THR A 21 3.84 19.30 14.22
CA THR A 21 3.77 18.68 15.58
C THR A 21 2.40 18.13 15.98
N ALA A 22 1.72 17.40 15.11
CA ALA A 22 0.54 16.61 15.48
C ALA A 22 0.49 15.30 14.69
N TRP A 23 0.10 14.22 15.37
CA TRP A 23 -0.10 12.85 14.87
C TRP A 23 -1.22 12.73 13.82
N THR A 24 -1.10 13.46 12.73
CA THR A 24 -1.85 13.22 11.50
C THR A 24 -0.95 12.45 10.57
N GLN A 25 -1.35 11.25 10.19
CA GLN A 25 -0.74 10.49 9.11
C GLN A 25 -1.01 11.26 7.80
N CYS A 26 -0.11 12.21 7.55
CA CYS A 26 -0.15 13.19 6.46
C CYS A 26 -0.03 12.49 5.10
N VAL A 27 -0.64 13.11 4.08
CA VAL A 27 -0.20 12.95 2.69
C VAL A 27 1.31 13.23 2.65
N PRO A 28 2.13 12.48 1.89
CA PRO A 28 3.56 12.74 1.78
C PRO A 28 3.75 14.20 1.40
N CYS A 29 4.37 14.96 2.31
CA CYS A 29 4.75 16.33 2.02
C CYS A 29 6.00 16.23 1.14
N ILE A 30 5.81 16.17 -0.18
CA ILE A 30 6.91 16.09 -1.17
C ILE A 30 7.99 17.16 -0.91
N PRO A 31 7.64 18.41 -0.52
CA PRO A 31 8.65 19.41 -0.14
C PRO A 31 9.35 19.15 1.21
N CYS A 32 8.73 18.39 2.12
CA CYS A 32 9.22 18.20 3.49
C CYS A 32 10.03 16.91 3.67
N PHE A 33 9.87 15.93 2.78
CA PHE A 33 10.45 14.60 2.92
C PHE A 33 10.73 13.99 1.54
N ASP A 34 12.00 13.71 1.27
CA ASP A 34 12.43 13.13 0.00
C ASP A 34 12.29 11.60 0.05
N GLN A 35 11.08 11.13 -0.22
CA GLN A 35 10.74 9.72 -0.16
C GLN A 35 11.21 8.97 -1.41
N ALA A 36 12.05 7.95 -1.20
CA ALA A 36 12.27 6.93 -2.22
C ALA A 36 10.98 6.12 -2.48
N LEU A 37 10.72 5.78 -3.75
CA LEU A 37 9.55 5.00 -4.14
C LEU A 37 9.45 3.68 -3.35
N PRO A 38 8.22 3.19 -3.07
CA PRO A 38 6.91 3.76 -3.41
C PRO A 38 6.41 4.86 -2.46
N TYR A 39 5.61 5.80 -2.96
CA TYR A 39 4.89 6.80 -2.15
C TYR A 39 3.66 6.21 -1.46
N PHE A 40 3.30 6.68 -0.26
CA PHE A 40 2.04 6.31 0.39
C PHE A 40 1.01 7.42 0.20
N ASP A 41 -0.06 7.21 -0.58
CA ASP A 41 -1.13 8.21 -0.75
C ASP A 41 -2.51 7.58 -0.58
N ARG A 42 -3.25 8.02 0.45
CA ARG A 42 -4.61 7.52 0.74
C ARG A 42 -5.70 8.15 -0.10
N ARG A 43 -5.39 9.18 -0.90
CA ARG A 43 -6.29 9.77 -1.89
C ARG A 43 -6.39 8.89 -3.13
N VAL A 44 -5.33 8.13 -3.44
CA VAL A 44 -5.35 7.12 -4.50
C VAL A 44 -5.97 5.86 -3.92
N LEU A 45 -7.09 5.40 -4.51
CA LEU A 45 -7.77 4.19 -4.01
C LEU A 45 -6.90 2.93 -4.18
N LEU A 46 -6.32 2.76 -5.37
CA LEU A 46 -5.57 1.58 -5.80
C LEU A 46 -4.06 1.82 -5.68
N GLN A 47 -3.27 0.75 -5.55
CA GLN A 47 -1.83 0.86 -5.73
C GLN A 47 -1.53 1.15 -7.19
N LEU A 48 -0.73 2.17 -7.47
CA LEU A 48 -0.27 2.47 -8.82
C LEU A 48 1.12 1.87 -9.00
N LEU A 49 1.30 1.18 -10.12
CA LEU A 49 2.63 0.79 -10.62
C LEU A 49 2.99 1.70 -11.80
N PRO A 50 4.28 2.04 -12.00
CA PRO A 50 4.72 2.85 -13.10
C PRO A 50 4.42 2.15 -14.43
N GLY A 51 3.70 2.83 -15.33
CA GLY A 51 3.22 2.33 -16.62
C GLY A 51 4.31 2.30 -17.69
N LEU A 52 5.35 3.15 -17.57
CA LEU A 52 6.60 2.97 -18.30
C LEU A 52 7.32 1.68 -17.89
N GLY A 53 7.01 1.16 -16.70
CA GLY A 53 7.38 -0.16 -16.20
C GLY A 53 6.28 -1.20 -16.40
N ALA A 54 5.61 -1.23 -17.56
CA ALA A 54 4.56 -2.21 -17.87
C ALA A 54 4.97 -3.64 -17.51
N ILE A 55 6.26 -3.97 -17.67
CA ILE A 55 6.89 -5.24 -17.25
C ILE A 55 6.60 -5.57 -15.78
N LEU A 56 6.75 -4.62 -14.85
CA LEU A 56 6.51 -4.87 -13.42
C LEU A 56 5.05 -5.25 -13.18
N SER A 57 4.12 -4.54 -13.83
CA SER A 57 2.70 -4.88 -13.70
C SER A 57 2.35 -6.23 -14.32
N TYR A 58 2.95 -6.58 -15.47
CA TYR A 58 2.76 -7.88 -16.09
C TYR A 58 3.30 -9.01 -15.21
N LEU A 59 4.50 -8.87 -14.66
CA LEU A 59 5.10 -9.87 -13.77
C LEU A 59 4.26 -10.10 -12.51
N VAL A 60 3.75 -9.02 -11.91
CA VAL A 60 2.83 -9.14 -10.77
C VAL A 60 1.54 -9.83 -11.19
N HIS A 61 0.96 -9.45 -12.33
CA HIS A 61 -0.26 -10.09 -12.82
C HIS A 61 -0.06 -11.60 -13.10
N ASP A 62 0.99 -11.96 -13.84
CA ASP A 62 1.31 -13.35 -14.19
C ASP A 62 1.56 -14.21 -12.94
N ALA A 63 2.29 -13.68 -11.96
CA ALA A 63 2.53 -14.36 -10.70
C ALA A 63 1.23 -14.60 -9.90
N PHE A 64 0.29 -13.65 -9.94
CA PHE A 64 -1.03 -13.81 -9.30
C PHE A 64 -1.92 -14.79 -10.05
N ILE A 65 -1.90 -14.78 -11.39
CA ILE A 65 -2.64 -15.74 -12.23
C ILE A 65 -2.16 -17.16 -11.94
N ALA A 66 -0.85 -17.38 -11.84
CA ALA A 66 -0.28 -18.69 -11.55
C ALA A 66 -0.63 -19.22 -10.15
N GLN A 67 -0.81 -18.34 -9.16
CA GLN A 67 -1.03 -18.74 -7.77
C GLN A 67 -2.52 -18.83 -7.37
N MET A 68 -3.39 -17.96 -7.87
CA MET A 68 -4.80 -17.89 -7.43
C MET A 68 -5.61 -19.15 -7.75
N SER A 69 -5.19 -19.96 -8.74
CA SER A 69 -5.89 -21.19 -9.15
C SER A 69 -7.38 -20.95 -9.48
N LEU A 70 -7.75 -19.74 -9.88
CA LEU A 70 -9.11 -19.32 -10.23
C LEU A 70 -9.16 -18.80 -11.67
N PRO A 71 -10.30 -18.93 -12.37
CA PRO A 71 -10.48 -18.32 -13.68
C PRO A 71 -10.39 -16.79 -13.62
N VAL A 72 -9.64 -16.21 -14.56
CA VAL A 72 -9.57 -14.76 -14.73
C VAL A 72 -10.89 -14.24 -15.30
N LEU A 73 -11.40 -13.15 -14.74
CA LEU A 73 -12.55 -12.41 -15.27
C LEU A 73 -12.05 -11.45 -16.36
N ASN A 74 -12.31 -11.76 -17.64
CA ASN A 74 -11.92 -10.96 -18.82
C ASN A 74 -12.32 -9.47 -18.72
N SER A 75 -11.72 -8.53 -19.45
CA SER A 75 -10.31 -8.06 -19.55
C SER A 75 -10.31 -6.52 -19.76
N THR A 76 -11.46 -5.86 -19.52
CA THR A 76 -11.68 -4.43 -19.73
C THR A 76 -11.45 -3.61 -18.46
N ALA A 77 -11.36 -4.28 -17.30
CA ALA A 77 -11.07 -3.65 -16.04
C ALA A 77 -9.59 -3.24 -15.98
N THR A 78 -9.33 -2.06 -15.43
CA THR A 78 -7.99 -1.57 -15.08
C THR A 78 -7.26 -2.46 -14.06
N LEU A 79 -7.94 -3.49 -13.55
CA LEU A 79 -7.53 -4.38 -12.46
C LEU A 79 -7.59 -5.84 -12.90
N LEU A 80 -6.68 -6.66 -12.39
CA LEU A 80 -6.73 -8.12 -12.51
C LEU A 80 -7.78 -8.70 -11.56
N CYS A 81 -8.78 -9.40 -12.08
CA CYS A 81 -9.88 -9.97 -11.29
C CYS A 81 -10.07 -11.47 -11.56
N PHE A 82 -10.53 -12.20 -10.55
CA PHE A 82 -10.80 -13.63 -10.60
C PHE A 82 -12.26 -13.92 -10.24
N THR A 83 -12.85 -14.92 -10.88
CA THR A 83 -14.18 -15.42 -10.52
C THR A 83 -14.11 -16.09 -9.15
N SER A 84 -15.10 -15.80 -8.30
CA SER A 84 -15.23 -16.41 -6.98
C SER A 84 -16.66 -16.89 -6.77
N SER A 85 -16.83 -18.11 -6.26
CA SER A 85 -18.16 -18.64 -5.95
C SER A 85 -18.82 -17.83 -4.83
N PRO A 86 -20.12 -17.50 -4.94
CA PRO A 86 -20.84 -16.79 -3.89
C PRO A 86 -20.70 -17.49 -2.53
N GLY A 87 -20.37 -16.73 -1.48
CA GLY A 87 -20.21 -17.27 -0.12
C GLY A 87 -18.89 -17.98 0.16
N THR A 88 -17.98 -18.11 -0.82
CA THR A 88 -16.63 -18.65 -0.61
C THR A 88 -15.60 -17.53 -0.49
N THR A 89 -14.64 -17.69 0.43
CA THR A 89 -13.49 -16.80 0.54
C THR A 89 -12.29 -17.44 -0.14
N PRO A 90 -11.98 -17.11 -1.40
CA PRO A 90 -10.80 -17.67 -2.06
C PRO A 90 -9.50 -17.29 -1.34
N ASP A 91 -8.53 -18.20 -1.36
CA ASP A 91 -7.21 -18.01 -0.78
C ASP A 91 -6.37 -17.08 -1.68
N VAL A 92 -6.26 -15.81 -1.27
CA VAL A 92 -5.55 -14.78 -2.03
C VAL A 92 -4.05 -14.79 -1.68
N PRO A 93 -3.12 -14.97 -2.62
CA PRO A 93 -1.68 -14.92 -2.35
C PRO A 93 -1.26 -13.63 -1.62
N LYS A 94 -0.25 -13.73 -0.74
CA LYS A 94 0.31 -12.54 -0.09
C LYS A 94 1.12 -11.73 -1.09
N LEU A 95 0.92 -10.41 -1.10
CA LEU A 95 1.83 -9.48 -1.73
C LEU A 95 2.72 -8.86 -0.65
N VAL A 96 4.04 -9.01 -0.78
CA VAL A 96 5.01 -8.50 0.18
C VAL A 96 5.93 -7.52 -0.52
N LEU A 97 6.02 -6.30 0.02
CA LEU A 97 6.96 -5.29 -0.44
C LEU A 97 8.24 -5.38 0.39
N HIS A 98 9.36 -5.53 -0.29
CA HIS A 98 10.68 -5.58 0.34
C HIS A 98 11.31 -4.19 0.24
N PHE A 99 11.63 -3.62 1.40
CA PHE A 99 12.35 -2.37 1.56
C PHE A 99 13.74 -2.65 2.11
N ASP A 100 14.64 -1.67 2.02
CA ASP A 100 15.94 -1.78 2.65
C ASP A 100 15.78 -1.82 4.18
N GLY A 101 16.11 -2.96 4.78
CA GLY A 101 15.98 -3.20 6.22
C GLY A 101 14.58 -3.56 6.73
N ALA A 102 13.55 -3.66 5.89
CA ALA A 102 12.19 -4.01 6.34
C ALA A 102 11.33 -4.70 5.27
N THR A 103 10.35 -5.49 5.70
CA THR A 103 9.36 -6.13 4.81
C THR A 103 7.95 -5.72 5.22
N LEU A 104 7.16 -5.26 4.26
CA LEU A 104 5.76 -4.90 4.45
C LEU A 104 4.86 -5.93 3.78
N ASP A 105 4.20 -6.75 4.58
CA ASP A 105 3.09 -7.58 4.12
C ASP A 105 1.92 -6.65 3.76
N LEU A 106 1.42 -6.67 2.53
CA LEU A 106 0.20 -5.94 2.17
C LEU A 106 -1.05 -6.73 2.59
N PRO A 107 -2.14 -6.04 2.99
CA PRO A 107 -3.37 -6.72 3.37
C PRO A 107 -3.94 -7.49 2.17
N ARG A 108 -4.54 -8.66 2.44
CA ARG A 108 -5.30 -9.42 1.44
C ARG A 108 -6.62 -8.71 1.18
N THR A 109 -6.58 -7.67 0.35
CA THR A 109 -7.74 -6.80 0.10
C THR A 109 -8.65 -7.40 -0.96
N ARG A 110 -9.95 -7.45 -0.67
CA ARG A 110 -11.00 -7.66 -1.67
C ARG A 110 -11.61 -6.31 -2.01
N VAL A 111 -11.64 -5.98 -3.30
CA VAL A 111 -12.32 -4.76 -3.80
C VAL A 111 -13.83 -4.99 -3.91
N SER A 112 -14.29 -6.23 -4.11
CA SER A 112 -15.72 -6.56 -4.15
C SER A 112 -16.01 -7.96 -3.57
N ALA A 113 -17.28 -8.20 -3.22
CA ALA A 113 -17.77 -9.47 -2.69
C ALA A 113 -18.04 -10.52 -3.78
N SER A 114 -18.25 -10.10 -5.03
CA SER A 114 -18.59 -10.98 -6.16
C SER A 114 -17.38 -11.43 -6.98
N ALA A 115 -16.26 -10.72 -6.89
CA ALA A 115 -15.02 -11.07 -7.57
C ALA A 115 -13.80 -10.74 -6.71
N ALA A 116 -12.76 -11.57 -6.78
CA ALA A 116 -11.49 -11.29 -6.13
C ALA A 116 -10.62 -10.46 -7.09
N CYS A 117 -10.54 -9.15 -6.87
CA CYS A 117 -9.70 -8.26 -7.69
C CYS A 117 -8.44 -7.85 -6.95
N LEU A 118 -7.30 -7.89 -7.64
CA LEU A 118 -6.04 -7.33 -7.19
C LEU A 118 -6.15 -5.80 -7.24
N ALA A 119 -5.93 -5.12 -6.12
CA ALA A 119 -6.07 -3.66 -6.00
C ALA A 119 -4.86 -2.88 -6.57
N VAL A 120 -4.34 -3.30 -7.73
CA VAL A 120 -3.15 -2.74 -8.39
C VAL A 120 -3.53 -2.25 -9.78
N ASN A 121 -3.24 -0.99 -10.07
CA ASN A 121 -3.45 -0.36 -11.36
C ASN A 121 -2.08 -0.17 -12.07
N PRO A 122 -1.88 -0.77 -13.27
CA PRO A 122 -0.64 -0.69 -14.04
C PRO A 122 -0.27 0.69 -14.61
N ARG A 123 -1.16 1.68 -14.52
CA ARG A 123 -1.13 2.89 -15.36
C ARG A 123 -0.72 4.16 -14.60
N GLY A 124 0.10 4.03 -13.56
CA GLY A 124 0.67 5.20 -12.85
C GLY A 124 1.94 5.71 -13.52
N ASP A 125 2.42 6.89 -13.15
CA ASP A 125 3.76 7.35 -13.57
C ASP A 125 4.85 6.87 -12.60
N ILE A 126 4.48 6.70 -11.33
CA ILE A 126 5.33 6.26 -10.22
C ILE A 126 4.64 5.18 -9.40
N THR A 127 5.40 4.48 -8.56
CA THR A 127 4.82 3.49 -7.64
C THR A 127 4.17 4.20 -6.45
N ILE A 128 2.87 4.00 -6.24
CA ILE A 128 2.10 4.56 -5.11
C ILE A 128 1.37 3.43 -4.40
N ILE A 129 1.53 3.30 -3.09
CA ILE A 129 0.72 2.44 -2.23
C ILE A 129 -0.58 3.19 -1.90
N GLY A 130 -1.70 2.68 -2.40
CA GLY A 130 -3.02 3.31 -2.28
C GLY A 130 -3.77 3.01 -0.98
N ASN A 131 -4.98 3.54 -0.88
CA ASN A 131 -5.86 3.45 0.28
C ASN A 131 -6.13 2.00 0.71
N TYR A 132 -6.49 1.11 -0.22
CA TYR A 132 -6.79 -0.29 0.08
C TYR A 132 -5.60 -0.99 0.76
N GLN A 133 -4.39 -0.76 0.25
CA GLN A 133 -3.15 -1.31 0.80
C GLN A 133 -2.79 -0.71 2.16
N GLN A 134 -3.21 0.52 2.43
CA GLN A 134 -2.96 1.23 3.69
C GLN A 134 -4.00 0.95 4.78
N GLN A 135 -4.96 0.05 4.54
CA GLN A 135 -5.93 -0.33 5.57
C GLN A 135 -5.22 -1.02 6.74
N TYR A 136 -5.57 -0.59 7.96
CA TYR A 136 -5.02 -1.11 9.22
C TYR A 136 -3.51 -0.96 9.34
N MET A 137 -2.92 0.11 8.77
CA MET A 137 -1.51 0.43 8.99
C MET A 137 -1.22 1.91 9.28
N HIS A 138 -0.34 2.06 10.27
CA HIS A 138 0.53 3.17 10.62
C HIS A 138 1.56 3.49 9.54
N VAL A 139 1.68 4.73 9.06
CA VAL A 139 2.91 5.24 8.44
C VAL A 139 3.34 6.49 9.18
N LEU A 140 4.56 6.47 9.72
CA LEU A 140 5.19 7.58 10.41
C LEU A 140 6.37 8.09 9.58
N TYR A 141 6.46 9.40 9.39
CA TYR A 141 7.59 10.04 8.73
C TYR A 141 8.49 10.70 9.77
N ASP A 142 9.75 10.29 9.81
CA ASP A 142 10.80 10.92 10.60
C ASP A 142 11.62 11.85 9.70
N LEU A 143 11.27 13.13 9.76
CA LEU A 143 11.89 14.17 8.95
C LEU A 143 13.35 14.45 9.35
N ALA A 144 13.71 14.20 10.62
CA ALA A 144 15.05 14.48 11.12
C ALA A 144 16.06 13.46 10.59
N ASN A 145 15.64 12.20 10.46
CA ASN A 145 16.49 11.10 10.00
C ASN A 145 16.26 10.71 8.54
N ASN A 146 15.34 11.39 7.85
CA ASN A 146 14.91 11.06 6.49
C ASN A 146 14.48 9.58 6.35
N MET A 147 13.73 9.08 7.34
CA MET A 147 13.22 7.71 7.37
C MET A 147 11.70 7.69 7.48
N PHE A 148 11.08 6.61 7.00
CA PHE A 148 9.69 6.31 7.32
C PHE A 148 9.59 4.95 7.99
N PHE A 149 8.56 4.80 8.81
CA PHE A 149 8.26 3.57 9.51
C PHE A 149 6.81 3.16 9.25
N PHE A 150 6.58 1.86 9.15
CA PHE A 150 5.23 1.30 9.05
C PHE A 150 4.95 0.34 10.20
N PHE A 151 3.70 0.37 10.69
CA PHE A 151 3.25 -0.45 11.81
C PHE A 151 1.82 -0.94 11.55
N ARG A 152 1.48 -2.14 12.01
CA ARG A 152 0.11 -2.67 12.02
C ARG A 152 -0.42 -2.75 13.43
#